data_AF-A0A954XCZ8-F1
#
_entry.id   AF-A0A954XCZ8-F1
#
_cell.length_a   1.000
_cell.length_b   1.000
_cell.length_c   1.000
_cell.angle_alpha   90.00
_cell.angle_beta   90.00
_cell.angle_gamma   90.00
#
_symmetry.space_group_name_H-M   'P 1'
#
loop_
_entity.id
_entity.type
_entity.pdbx_description
1 polymer ?
#
loop_
_entity_poly.entity_id
_entity_poly.type
_entity_poly.pdbx_seq_one_letter_code
_entity_poly.pdbx_strand_id
1 'polypeptide(L)'
;FSGSRPFVVCGWTRFVEAFRESAWLVKLTMDFVMQRSSCWILFASCCVCLIGGNAYGAYTPESKEVKAMLDLGLSFLEKVKVEGHGSDFGGKAILAYTAYKHTHNPGHPLVQQGLQAVLHECEKGQNVGADDVKRMYSISVAMMLLAELDSQKYHNQIEAILQALLKSQKNHGGFGYQQYQEGDTSQVQYVMLAFWTAAQKGHTVADEPVERLMNWLLRTQDPSGGYGYMPKDPGALGRNIQQDRVTAGPCAAGTATTLIAADFLRFADPQAAANRAGSTGMGRSVRAVAESGPEKIPSKNVDQGMLLKSIDSGMRFIGGKYGNLATIDQFVFYYMYAFERTMSFHEKFQGVDIESPAWYNAGVDFLRKSQKGNGSWSLSGSYCGEAADTALAMLFLMRSTKQMIEESREGVLIGGNGLPTDVANLQTTSDGRVVKPEMFKSMDGLLDLLSKDDETMDGIGAMPEKFDLADDPKERASQVARLRRMAEGGTYQARRIALKALGQTRDFDNIPWLIYGLTDPDDDARKIARDGLRFMTRKFQGFGMSDTATVEDGRVAQEKWKVWYKTLRPEVEFVSE
;
A
#
# COMPACT_ATOMS: atom_id res chain seq x y z
N PHE A 1 107.60 9.91 50.29
CA PHE A 1 107.91 8.92 49.23
C PHE A 1 106.80 7.88 49.20
N SER A 2 106.41 7.49 47.98
CA SER A 2 105.33 6.59 47.56
C SER A 2 105.16 5.29 48.33
N GLY A 3 103.97 4.70 48.26
CA GLY A 3 103.85 3.23 48.39
C GLY A 3 102.44 2.70 48.58
N SER A 4 101.93 2.05 47.54
CA SER A 4 100.58 1.51 47.35
C SER A 4 100.48 -0.03 47.51
N ARG A 5 99.22 -0.52 47.59
CA ARG A 5 98.65 -1.88 47.26
C ARG A 5 98.52 -2.90 48.41
N PRO A 6 97.73 -3.99 48.25
CA PRO A 6 96.36 -4.12 47.67
C PRO A 6 95.42 -5.06 48.49
N PHE A 7 94.14 -5.18 48.10
CA PHE A 7 93.17 -6.21 48.58
C PHE A 7 92.41 -6.86 47.40
N VAL A 8 91.99 -8.12 47.60
CA VAL A 8 91.55 -9.12 46.60
C VAL A 8 90.05 -9.43 46.68
N VAL A 9 89.40 -9.45 45.50
CA VAL A 9 88.43 -10.39 44.87
C VAL A 9 87.39 -11.15 45.74
N CYS A 10 86.09 -10.93 45.47
CA CYS A 10 85.09 -11.95 45.05
C CYS A 10 83.68 -11.33 44.89
N GLY A 11 83.06 -11.36 43.70
CA GLY A 11 81.62 -11.00 43.57
C GLY A 11 81.07 -10.50 42.22
N TRP A 12 81.73 -10.72 41.07
CA TRP A 12 81.37 -10.05 39.79
C TRP A 12 81.04 -10.96 38.59
N THR A 13 80.79 -12.26 38.80
CA THR A 13 80.43 -13.18 37.70
C THR A 13 78.95 -13.56 37.62
N ARG A 14 78.11 -13.21 38.60
CA ARG A 14 76.65 -13.44 38.54
C ARG A 14 75.81 -12.25 38.04
N PHE A 15 76.43 -11.10 37.77
CA PHE A 15 75.72 -9.89 37.34
C PHE A 15 75.66 -9.72 35.81
N VAL A 16 76.51 -10.43 35.05
CA VAL A 16 76.65 -10.26 33.59
C VAL A 16 75.73 -11.19 32.79
N GLU A 17 75.34 -12.35 33.32
CA GLU A 17 74.37 -13.25 32.65
C GLU A 17 72.92 -12.75 32.78
N ALA A 18 72.55 -12.11 33.90
CA ALA A 18 71.22 -11.53 34.10
C ALA A 18 70.91 -10.33 33.17
N PHE A 19 71.94 -9.63 32.68
CA PHE A 19 71.80 -8.51 31.75
C PHE A 19 71.66 -8.93 30.27
N ARG A 20 72.10 -10.15 29.92
CA ARG A 20 71.96 -10.69 28.55
C ARG A 20 70.57 -11.27 28.27
N GLU A 21 69.94 -11.91 29.25
CA GLU A 21 68.56 -12.43 29.08
C GLU A 21 67.50 -11.33 29.07
N SER A 22 67.70 -10.25 29.84
CA SER A 22 66.81 -9.08 29.85
C SER A 22 66.88 -8.27 28.56
N ALA A 23 68.06 -8.16 27.92
CA ALA A 23 68.20 -7.49 26.62
C ALA A 23 67.57 -8.28 25.45
N TRP A 24 67.54 -9.61 25.53
CA TRP A 24 66.90 -10.46 24.52
C TRP A 24 65.37 -10.43 24.63
N LEU A 25 64.83 -10.45 25.85
CA LEU A 25 63.39 -10.28 26.11
C LEU A 25 62.87 -8.91 25.70
N VAL A 26 63.61 -7.82 25.98
CA VAL A 26 63.23 -6.46 25.56
C VAL A 26 63.21 -6.34 24.02
N LYS A 27 64.17 -6.96 23.32
CA LYS A 27 64.22 -6.94 21.85
C LYS A 27 63.08 -7.75 21.22
N LEU A 28 62.73 -8.90 21.77
CA LEU A 28 61.58 -9.70 21.31
C LEU A 28 60.24 -8.97 21.54
N THR A 29 60.08 -8.26 22.67
CA THR A 29 58.89 -7.44 22.93
C THR A 29 58.82 -6.19 22.06
N MET A 30 59.94 -5.55 21.73
CA MET A 30 59.96 -4.38 20.84
C MET A 30 59.70 -4.76 19.37
N ASP A 31 60.21 -5.89 18.89
CA ASP A 31 59.93 -6.37 17.53
C ASP A 31 58.47 -6.84 17.40
N PHE A 32 57.90 -7.47 18.43
CA PHE A 32 56.47 -7.85 18.44
C PHE A 32 55.52 -6.63 18.54
N VAL A 33 55.93 -5.57 19.25
CA VAL A 33 55.17 -4.32 19.36
C VAL A 33 55.33 -3.44 18.10
N MET A 34 56.50 -3.42 17.45
CA MET A 34 56.70 -2.69 16.19
C MET A 34 56.05 -3.40 14.99
N GLN A 35 55.98 -4.73 14.98
CA GLN A 35 55.26 -5.48 13.95
C GLN A 35 53.74 -5.34 14.08
N ARG A 36 53.22 -5.28 15.32
CA ARG A 36 51.80 -4.91 15.56
C ARG A 36 51.53 -3.46 15.19
N SER A 37 52.36 -2.51 15.62
CA SER A 37 52.15 -1.08 15.31
C SER A 37 52.22 -0.78 13.81
N SER A 38 53.08 -1.47 13.06
CA SER A 38 53.14 -1.35 11.60
C SER A 38 51.93 -1.96 10.90
N CYS A 39 51.39 -3.06 11.42
CA CYS A 39 50.13 -3.62 10.95
C CYS A 39 48.93 -2.71 11.28
N TRP A 40 48.89 -2.05 12.45
CA TRP A 40 47.80 -1.14 12.81
C TRP A 40 47.85 0.19 12.04
N ILE A 41 49.04 0.70 11.68
CA ILE A 41 49.16 1.91 10.85
C ILE A 41 48.84 1.61 9.38
N LEU A 42 49.20 0.43 8.86
CA LEU A 42 48.74 -0.03 7.53
C LEU A 42 47.24 -0.36 7.51
N PHE A 43 46.68 -0.92 8.58
CA PHE A 43 45.23 -1.13 8.70
C PHE A 43 44.48 0.20 8.87
N ALA A 44 45.00 1.14 9.65
CA ALA A 44 44.39 2.47 9.80
C ALA A 44 44.52 3.31 8.53
N SER A 45 45.62 3.20 7.77
CA SER A 45 45.77 3.89 6.48
C SER A 45 44.93 3.24 5.38
N CYS A 46 44.76 1.91 5.39
CA CYS A 46 43.76 1.23 4.54
C CYS A 46 42.31 1.54 4.97
N CYS A 47 42.01 1.68 6.26
CA CYS A 47 40.68 2.08 6.73
C CYS A 47 40.38 3.56 6.45
N VAL A 48 41.36 4.45 6.52
CA VAL A 48 41.16 5.88 6.17
C VAL A 48 41.08 6.08 4.65
N CYS A 49 41.78 5.27 3.84
CA CYS A 49 41.58 5.25 2.39
C CYS A 49 40.31 4.48 1.94
N LEU A 50 39.69 3.67 2.81
CA LEU A 50 38.38 3.05 2.57
C LEU A 50 37.20 3.86 3.13
N ILE A 51 37.46 4.88 3.96
CA ILE A 51 36.47 5.90 4.39
C ILE A 51 36.52 7.13 3.48
N GLY A 52 37.53 7.22 2.59
CA GLY A 52 37.57 8.15 1.46
C GLY A 52 36.71 7.72 0.26
N GLY A 53 35.80 6.74 0.42
CA GLY A 53 34.70 6.57 -0.51
C GLY A 53 33.88 7.84 -0.47
N ASN A 54 33.88 8.59 -1.58
CA ASN A 54 33.09 9.80 -1.78
C ASN A 54 31.84 9.80 -0.90
N ALA A 55 31.72 10.78 -0.01
CA ALA A 55 30.44 11.17 0.56
C ALA A 55 29.57 11.71 -0.60
N TYR A 56 29.13 10.82 -1.49
CA TYR A 56 27.96 11.04 -2.31
C TYR A 56 26.83 11.18 -1.29
N GLY A 57 26.30 12.39 -1.15
CA GLY A 57 25.15 12.62 -0.30
C GLY A 57 24.08 11.59 -0.65
N ALA A 58 23.62 10.85 0.37
CA ALA A 58 22.58 9.86 0.20
C ALA A 58 21.31 10.59 -0.25
N TYR A 59 20.89 10.40 -1.52
CA TYR A 59 19.70 11.03 -2.05
C TYR A 59 18.45 10.32 -1.55
N THR A 60 17.43 11.13 -1.29
CA THR A 60 16.05 10.71 -1.09
C THR A 60 15.17 11.49 -2.06
N PRO A 61 13.90 11.10 -2.30
CA PRO A 61 12.95 11.93 -3.04
C PRO A 61 12.85 13.36 -2.49
N GLU A 62 13.13 13.55 -1.21
CA GLU A 62 13.09 14.84 -0.51
C GLU A 62 14.33 15.71 -0.70
N SER A 63 15.40 15.17 -1.27
CA SER A 63 16.66 15.90 -1.50
C SER A 63 16.48 17.09 -2.43
N LYS A 64 17.14 18.21 -2.13
CA LYS A 64 17.00 19.48 -2.88
C LYS A 64 17.30 19.30 -4.37
N GLU A 65 18.32 18.51 -4.68
CA GLU A 65 18.74 18.21 -6.04
C GLU A 65 17.70 17.37 -6.78
N VAL A 66 17.02 16.45 -6.09
CA VAL A 66 15.95 15.63 -6.67
C VAL A 66 14.72 16.51 -6.96
N LYS A 67 14.29 17.31 -5.98
CA LYS A 67 13.19 18.27 -6.16
C LYS A 67 13.45 19.25 -7.31
N ALA A 68 14.66 19.80 -7.41
CA ALA A 68 15.03 20.68 -8.51
C ALA A 68 14.91 20.01 -9.89
N MET A 69 15.33 18.74 -10.01
CA MET A 69 15.15 17.98 -11.26
C MET A 69 13.67 17.75 -11.57
N LEU A 70 12.86 17.41 -10.56
CA LEU A 70 11.42 17.20 -10.70
C LEU A 70 10.70 18.48 -11.16
N ASP A 71 11.02 19.64 -10.56
CA ASP A 71 10.42 20.92 -10.92
C ASP A 71 10.75 21.33 -12.37
N LEU A 72 11.99 21.11 -12.81
CA LEU A 72 12.39 21.31 -14.20
C LEU A 72 11.66 20.35 -15.15
N GLY A 73 11.52 19.08 -14.75
CA GLY A 73 10.76 18.07 -15.50
C GLY A 73 9.28 18.45 -15.65
N LEU A 74 8.63 18.88 -14.57
CA LEU A 74 7.24 19.34 -14.62
C LEU A 74 7.08 20.56 -15.52
N SER A 75 7.97 21.55 -15.40
CA SER A 75 7.99 22.77 -16.23
C SER A 75 8.12 22.47 -17.73
N PHE A 76 8.84 21.39 -18.09
CA PHE A 76 8.87 20.88 -19.46
C PHE A 76 7.52 20.27 -19.86
N LEU A 77 6.97 19.37 -19.03
CA LEU A 77 5.70 18.69 -19.30
C LEU A 77 4.52 19.66 -19.46
N GLU A 78 4.52 20.78 -18.73
CA GLU A 78 3.49 21.82 -18.86
C GLU A 78 3.50 22.53 -20.22
N LYS A 79 4.66 22.55 -20.90
CA LYS A 79 4.87 23.31 -22.14
C LYS A 79 4.91 22.44 -23.38
N VAL A 80 5.25 21.16 -23.22
CA VAL A 80 5.43 20.25 -24.35
C VAL A 80 4.12 20.03 -25.08
N LYS A 81 4.16 20.11 -26.41
CA LYS A 81 3.07 19.64 -27.28
C LYS A 81 3.40 18.23 -27.72
N VAL A 82 2.59 17.27 -27.30
CA VAL A 82 2.78 15.86 -27.66
C VAL A 82 2.04 15.58 -28.97
N GLU A 83 2.81 15.34 -30.04
CA GLU A 83 2.29 14.96 -31.36
C GLU A 83 2.69 13.52 -31.68
N GLY A 84 1.81 12.76 -32.32
CA GLY A 84 2.07 11.37 -32.72
C GLY A 84 2.12 10.42 -31.52
N HIS A 85 3.23 9.71 -31.34
CA HIS A 85 3.36 8.67 -30.30
C HIS A 85 3.22 9.28 -28.89
N GLY A 86 2.24 8.80 -28.11
CA GLY A 86 1.96 9.31 -26.76
C GLY A 86 0.98 10.50 -26.74
N SER A 87 0.42 10.89 -27.88
CA SER A 87 -0.69 11.87 -27.93
C SER A 87 -2.06 11.24 -27.62
N ASP A 88 -2.11 9.90 -27.56
CA ASP A 88 -3.25 9.11 -27.15
C ASP A 88 -3.63 9.33 -25.67
N PHE A 89 -4.80 8.82 -25.26
CA PHE A 89 -5.29 9.00 -23.90
C PHE A 89 -4.38 8.37 -22.85
N GLY A 90 -3.66 7.29 -23.17
CA GLY A 90 -2.70 6.64 -22.27
C GLY A 90 -1.45 7.49 -22.04
N GLY A 91 -0.93 8.10 -23.10
CA GLY A 91 0.13 9.09 -23.02
C GLY A 91 -0.28 10.31 -22.20
N LYS A 92 -1.50 10.82 -22.37
CA LYS A 92 -2.02 11.90 -21.51
C LYS A 92 -2.22 11.45 -20.06
N ALA A 93 -2.66 10.21 -19.84
CA ALA A 93 -2.86 9.65 -18.51
C ALA A 93 -1.54 9.53 -17.74
N ILE A 94 -0.43 9.10 -18.36
CA ILE A 94 0.86 9.01 -17.67
C ILE A 94 1.41 10.39 -17.30
N LEU A 95 1.23 11.41 -18.16
CA LEU A 95 1.64 12.78 -17.84
C LEU A 95 0.82 13.34 -16.66
N ALA A 96 -0.49 13.13 -16.68
CA ALA A 96 -1.38 13.51 -15.59
C ALA A 96 -1.03 12.80 -14.29
N TYR A 97 -0.79 11.50 -14.34
CA TYR A 97 -0.39 10.70 -13.17
C TYR A 97 0.92 11.22 -12.58
N THR A 98 1.95 11.45 -13.41
CA THR A 98 3.22 12.03 -12.95
C THR A 98 3.04 13.42 -12.33
N ALA A 99 2.26 14.31 -12.98
CA ALA A 99 1.99 15.64 -12.44
C ALA A 99 1.25 15.57 -11.10
N TYR A 100 0.30 14.65 -10.95
CA TYR A 100 -0.42 14.43 -9.70
C TYR A 100 0.51 13.90 -8.59
N LYS A 101 1.37 12.92 -8.86
CA LYS A 101 2.34 12.41 -7.87
C LYS A 101 3.31 13.49 -7.38
N HIS A 102 3.69 14.44 -8.24
CA HIS A 102 4.60 15.53 -7.84
C HIS A 102 3.88 16.66 -7.11
N THR A 103 2.71 17.06 -7.60
CA THR A 103 2.03 18.29 -7.13
C THR A 103 0.97 18.05 -6.06
N HIS A 104 0.45 16.82 -5.95
CA HIS A 104 -0.72 16.46 -5.16
C HIS A 104 -1.94 17.36 -5.41
N ASN A 105 -2.03 17.97 -6.59
CA ASN A 105 -3.07 18.92 -6.94
C ASN A 105 -3.97 18.35 -8.04
N PRO A 106 -5.17 17.84 -7.70
CA PRO A 106 -6.15 17.38 -8.69
C PRO A 106 -6.51 18.44 -9.73
N GLY A 107 -6.49 19.72 -9.35
CA GLY A 107 -6.84 20.86 -10.22
C GLY A 107 -5.72 21.30 -11.17
N HIS A 108 -4.54 20.66 -11.14
CA HIS A 108 -3.43 21.01 -12.01
C HIS A 108 -3.81 20.84 -13.50
N PRO A 109 -3.44 21.76 -14.41
CA PRO A 109 -3.86 21.70 -15.82
C PRO A 109 -3.53 20.37 -16.53
N LEU A 110 -2.31 19.83 -16.34
CA LEU A 110 -1.94 18.52 -16.88
C LEU A 110 -2.80 17.37 -16.33
N VAL A 111 -3.14 17.43 -15.03
CA VAL A 111 -3.98 16.42 -14.38
C VAL A 111 -5.38 16.46 -14.97
N GLN A 112 -5.97 17.66 -15.10
CA GLN A 112 -7.28 17.85 -15.70
C GLN A 112 -7.33 17.42 -17.16
N GLN A 113 -6.28 17.69 -17.93
CA GLN A 113 -6.19 17.28 -19.33
C GLN A 113 -6.17 15.76 -19.48
N GLY A 114 -5.35 15.05 -18.70
CA GLY A 114 -5.32 13.59 -18.73
C GLY A 114 -6.60 12.97 -18.19
N LEU A 115 -7.15 13.50 -17.10
CA LEU A 115 -8.43 13.06 -16.54
C LEU A 115 -9.56 13.19 -17.57
N GLN A 116 -9.69 14.32 -18.27
CA GLN A 116 -10.71 14.49 -19.32
C GLN A 116 -10.54 13.49 -20.45
N ALA A 117 -9.31 13.24 -20.91
CA ALA A 117 -9.05 12.26 -21.95
C ALA A 117 -9.42 10.82 -21.52
N VAL A 118 -9.10 10.47 -20.27
CA VAL A 118 -9.46 9.17 -19.69
C VAL A 118 -10.98 9.03 -19.54
N LEU A 119 -11.66 10.04 -19.00
CA LEU A 119 -13.11 10.00 -18.81
C LEU A 119 -13.85 9.86 -20.15
N HIS A 120 -13.40 10.59 -21.19
CA HIS A 120 -13.96 10.46 -22.53
C HIS A 120 -13.77 9.03 -23.09
N GLU A 121 -12.59 8.44 -22.93
CA GLU A 121 -12.37 7.06 -23.40
C GLU A 121 -13.20 6.03 -22.59
N CYS A 122 -13.48 6.31 -21.32
CA CYS A 122 -14.34 5.47 -20.48
C CYS A 122 -15.83 5.52 -20.88
N GLU A 123 -16.27 6.49 -21.69
CA GLU A 123 -17.63 6.50 -22.25
C GLU A 123 -17.92 5.27 -23.12
N LYS A 124 -16.86 4.60 -23.62
CA LYS A 124 -16.95 3.32 -24.33
C LYS A 124 -17.24 2.12 -23.41
N GLY A 125 -17.33 2.31 -22.09
CA GLY A 125 -17.57 1.26 -21.11
C GLY A 125 -16.50 0.17 -21.17
N GLN A 126 -16.93 -1.10 -21.26
CA GLN A 126 -16.02 -2.26 -21.35
C GLN A 126 -15.15 -2.28 -22.64
N ASN A 127 -15.44 -1.41 -23.61
CA ASN A 127 -14.64 -1.22 -24.82
C ASN A 127 -13.63 -0.07 -24.68
N VAL A 128 -13.39 0.47 -23.48
CA VAL A 128 -12.34 1.46 -23.19
C VAL A 128 -10.99 1.02 -23.79
N GLY A 129 -10.39 1.87 -24.61
CA GLY A 129 -9.11 1.63 -25.29
C GLY A 129 -9.15 0.57 -26.39
N ALA A 130 -10.32 0.13 -26.87
CA ALA A 130 -10.42 -0.95 -27.87
C ALA A 130 -9.70 -0.63 -29.20
N ASP A 131 -9.61 0.64 -29.56
CA ASP A 131 -8.94 1.11 -30.80
C ASP A 131 -7.43 1.33 -30.61
N ASP A 132 -6.92 1.16 -29.38
CA ASP A 132 -5.53 1.42 -29.04
C ASP A 132 -4.68 0.14 -29.09
N VAL A 133 -3.68 0.13 -29.97
CA VAL A 133 -2.73 -1.01 -30.03
C VAL A 133 -1.98 -1.20 -28.72
N LYS A 134 -1.81 -0.13 -27.92
CA LYS A 134 -1.17 -0.16 -26.60
C LYS A 134 -2.16 -0.28 -25.45
N ARG A 135 -3.40 -0.71 -25.74
CA ARG A 135 -4.54 -0.74 -24.81
C ARG A 135 -4.17 -1.08 -23.37
N MET A 136 -3.41 -2.15 -23.14
CA MET A 136 -3.09 -2.60 -21.78
C MET A 136 -2.27 -1.56 -20.98
N TYR A 137 -1.33 -0.85 -21.62
CA TYR A 137 -0.62 0.25 -20.96
C TYR A 137 -1.60 1.38 -20.64
N SER A 138 -2.34 1.83 -21.66
CA SER A 138 -3.15 3.03 -21.59
C SER A 138 -4.28 2.91 -20.57
N ILE A 139 -5.02 1.80 -20.58
CA ILE A 139 -6.13 1.60 -19.64
C ILE A 139 -5.61 1.30 -18.22
N SER A 140 -4.45 0.66 -18.06
CA SER A 140 -3.87 0.42 -16.74
C SER A 140 -3.35 1.70 -16.09
N VAL A 141 -2.71 2.58 -16.85
CA VAL A 141 -2.28 3.90 -16.33
C VAL A 141 -3.50 4.79 -16.04
N ALA A 142 -4.51 4.75 -16.91
CA ALA A 142 -5.79 5.43 -16.67
C ALA A 142 -6.44 4.96 -15.36
N MET A 143 -6.42 3.65 -15.08
CA MET A 143 -6.88 3.10 -13.80
C MET A 143 -6.14 3.74 -12.62
N MET A 144 -4.81 3.72 -12.66
CA MET A 144 -3.98 4.25 -11.58
C MET A 144 -4.29 5.72 -11.32
N LEU A 145 -4.43 6.52 -12.38
CA LEU A 145 -4.81 7.92 -12.27
C LEU A 145 -6.17 8.11 -11.59
N LEU A 146 -7.21 7.41 -12.05
CA LEU A 146 -8.55 7.53 -11.48
C LEU A 146 -8.58 7.09 -10.01
N ALA A 147 -7.94 5.96 -9.70
CA ALA A 147 -7.91 5.37 -8.38
C ALA A 147 -7.13 6.22 -7.36
N GLU A 148 -6.08 6.93 -7.79
CA GLU A 148 -5.32 7.84 -6.93
C GLU A 148 -5.92 9.24 -6.80
N LEU A 149 -6.67 9.71 -7.81
CA LEU A 149 -7.41 10.97 -7.70
C LEU A 149 -8.60 10.84 -6.75
N ASP A 150 -9.52 9.91 -7.04
CA ASP A 150 -10.72 9.67 -6.24
C ASP A 150 -11.41 8.36 -6.67
N SER A 151 -11.06 7.24 -6.01
CA SER A 151 -11.60 5.93 -6.37
C SER A 151 -13.12 5.81 -6.18
N GLN A 152 -13.71 6.59 -5.27
CA GLN A 152 -15.15 6.57 -5.04
C GLN A 152 -15.89 7.34 -6.13
N LYS A 153 -15.45 8.57 -6.42
CA LYS A 153 -16.04 9.39 -7.48
C LYS A 153 -15.93 8.72 -8.85
N TYR A 154 -14.81 8.05 -9.13
CA TYR A 154 -14.55 7.41 -10.41
C TYR A 154 -14.85 5.90 -10.41
N HIS A 155 -15.64 5.41 -9.45
CA HIS A 155 -15.90 3.98 -9.27
C HIS A 155 -16.36 3.30 -10.57
N ASN A 156 -17.34 3.87 -11.28
CA ASN A 156 -17.88 3.27 -12.50
C ASN A 156 -16.85 3.16 -13.62
N GLN A 157 -15.96 4.16 -13.76
CA GLN A 157 -14.91 4.18 -14.76
C GLN A 157 -13.81 3.17 -14.41
N ILE A 158 -13.46 3.05 -13.13
CA ILE A 158 -12.55 2.03 -12.62
C ILE A 158 -13.12 0.64 -12.91
N GLU A 159 -14.38 0.37 -12.59
CA GLU A 159 -15.03 -0.91 -12.89
C GLU A 159 -15.05 -1.19 -14.41
N ALA A 160 -15.34 -0.20 -15.26
CA ALA A 160 -15.30 -0.38 -16.71
C ALA A 160 -13.91 -0.79 -17.21
N ILE A 161 -12.84 -0.17 -16.67
CA ILE A 161 -11.46 -0.55 -16.98
C ILE A 161 -11.12 -1.94 -16.44
N LEU A 162 -11.53 -2.28 -15.21
CA LEU A 162 -11.31 -3.60 -14.62
C LEU A 162 -11.91 -4.69 -15.50
N GLN A 163 -13.17 -4.51 -15.92
CA GLN A 163 -13.85 -5.46 -16.80
C GLN A 163 -13.16 -5.56 -18.18
N ALA A 164 -12.68 -4.43 -18.72
CA ALA A 164 -11.92 -4.42 -19.96
C ALA A 164 -10.58 -5.17 -19.85
N LEU A 165 -9.87 -5.00 -18.73
CA LEU A 165 -8.65 -5.74 -18.42
C LEU A 165 -8.94 -7.24 -18.29
N LEU A 166 -9.89 -7.62 -17.43
CA LEU A 166 -10.27 -9.03 -17.22
C LEU A 166 -10.66 -9.73 -18.52
N LYS A 167 -11.46 -9.07 -19.37
CA LYS A 167 -11.85 -9.58 -20.69
C LYS A 167 -10.66 -9.74 -21.65
N SER A 168 -9.57 -9.02 -21.43
CA SER A 168 -8.37 -9.07 -22.26
C SER A 168 -7.37 -10.15 -21.84
N GLN A 169 -7.63 -10.87 -20.74
CA GLN A 169 -6.76 -11.97 -20.32
C GLN A 169 -6.82 -13.12 -21.32
N LYS A 170 -5.67 -13.55 -21.83
CA LYS A 170 -5.58 -14.62 -22.82
C LYS A 170 -5.76 -15.99 -22.17
N ASN A 171 -5.97 -17.03 -22.98
CA ASN A 171 -6.20 -18.41 -22.47
C ASN A 171 -5.03 -18.92 -21.60
N HIS A 172 -3.80 -18.51 -21.91
CA HIS A 172 -2.63 -18.84 -21.12
C HIS A 172 -2.50 -18.04 -19.81
N GLY A 173 -3.30 -17.00 -19.58
CA GLY A 173 -3.28 -16.18 -18.37
C GLY A 173 -2.47 -14.89 -18.48
N GLY A 174 -1.62 -14.75 -19.50
CA GLY A 174 -0.94 -13.49 -19.81
C GLY A 174 -1.86 -12.46 -20.48
N PHE A 175 -1.32 -11.25 -20.63
CA PHE A 175 -1.94 -10.13 -21.34
C PHE A 175 -0.99 -9.63 -22.43
N GLY A 176 -1.49 -8.87 -23.39
CA GLY A 176 -0.66 -8.26 -24.43
C GLY A 176 -1.50 -7.70 -25.56
N TYR A 177 -0.84 -7.45 -26.69
CA TYR A 177 -1.48 -6.97 -27.91
C TYR A 177 -2.63 -7.87 -28.37
N GLN A 178 -3.75 -7.26 -28.77
CA GLN A 178 -4.96 -7.98 -29.16
C GLN A 178 -4.79 -8.81 -30.43
N GLN A 179 -3.95 -8.36 -31.36
CA GLN A 179 -3.69 -9.02 -32.63
C GLN A 179 -2.76 -10.24 -32.54
N TYR A 180 -2.09 -10.43 -31.40
CA TYR A 180 -1.16 -11.54 -31.17
C TYR A 180 -1.76 -12.56 -30.20
N GLN A 181 -1.33 -13.82 -30.26
CA GLN A 181 -1.79 -14.85 -29.30
C GLN A 181 -0.87 -14.90 -28.06
N GLU A 182 0.37 -14.48 -28.23
CA GLU A 182 1.42 -14.41 -27.23
C GLU A 182 1.09 -13.37 -26.14
N GLY A 183 1.54 -13.63 -24.92
CA GLY A 183 1.59 -12.59 -23.89
C GLY A 183 2.77 -11.65 -24.08
N ASP A 184 2.73 -10.49 -23.43
CA ASP A 184 3.75 -9.46 -23.44
C ASP A 184 4.19 -9.17 -22.00
N THR A 185 5.42 -9.54 -21.67
CA THR A 185 5.98 -9.38 -20.31
C THR A 185 6.05 -7.91 -19.86
N SER A 186 6.20 -6.99 -20.81
CA SER A 186 6.27 -5.56 -20.55
C SER A 186 4.91 -4.95 -20.23
N GLN A 187 3.83 -5.43 -20.86
CA GLN A 187 2.45 -4.96 -20.61
C GLN A 187 1.89 -5.47 -19.28
N VAL A 188 2.17 -6.73 -18.93
CA VAL A 188 1.56 -7.36 -17.74
C VAL A 188 1.89 -6.66 -16.42
N GLN A 189 3.02 -5.96 -16.32
CA GLN A 189 3.35 -5.22 -15.10
C GLN A 189 2.37 -4.07 -14.83
N TYR A 190 1.84 -3.43 -15.87
CA TYR A 190 0.87 -2.36 -15.72
C TYR A 190 -0.51 -2.92 -15.41
N VAL A 191 -0.88 -4.05 -16.03
CA VAL A 191 -2.13 -4.77 -15.71
C VAL A 191 -2.13 -5.20 -14.25
N MET A 192 -1.04 -5.81 -13.78
CA MET A 192 -0.94 -6.25 -12.39
C MET A 192 -0.89 -5.07 -11.43
N LEU A 193 -0.23 -3.97 -11.80
CA LEU A 193 -0.27 -2.74 -11.00
C LEU A 193 -1.68 -2.18 -10.91
N ALA A 194 -2.45 -2.16 -12.00
CA ALA A 194 -3.85 -1.72 -12.00
C ALA A 194 -4.73 -2.61 -11.11
N PHE A 195 -4.59 -3.95 -11.19
CA PHE A 195 -5.29 -4.87 -10.29
C PHE A 195 -4.92 -4.65 -8.82
N TRP A 196 -3.62 -4.48 -8.55
CA TRP A 196 -3.14 -4.22 -7.20
C TRP A 196 -3.67 -2.88 -6.67
N THR A 197 -3.57 -1.79 -7.42
CA THR A 197 -4.05 -0.47 -7.03
C THR A 197 -5.56 -0.47 -6.81
N ALA A 198 -6.33 -1.11 -7.70
CA ALA A 198 -7.77 -1.25 -7.54
C ALA A 198 -8.13 -1.97 -6.23
N ALA A 199 -7.47 -3.10 -5.94
CA ALA A 199 -7.68 -3.84 -4.69
C ALA A 199 -7.29 -3.04 -3.44
N GLN A 200 -6.17 -2.29 -3.47
CA GLN A 200 -5.81 -1.40 -2.36
C GLN A 200 -6.80 -0.25 -2.16
N LYS A 201 -7.47 0.19 -3.22
CA LYS A 201 -8.47 1.27 -3.18
C LYS A 201 -9.91 0.76 -2.99
N GLY A 202 -10.07 -0.51 -2.59
CA GLY A 202 -11.35 -1.09 -2.17
C GLY A 202 -12.17 -1.74 -3.29
N HIS A 203 -11.65 -1.82 -4.51
CA HIS A 203 -12.33 -2.52 -5.60
C HIS A 203 -12.07 -4.02 -5.54
N THR A 204 -13.09 -4.82 -5.87
CA THR A 204 -12.97 -6.27 -5.82
C THR A 204 -12.24 -6.78 -7.06
N VAL A 205 -11.08 -7.40 -6.85
CA VAL A 205 -10.36 -8.14 -7.88
C VAL A 205 -10.19 -9.57 -7.40
N ALA A 206 -10.66 -10.54 -8.17
CA ALA A 206 -10.56 -11.95 -7.82
C ALA A 206 -9.10 -12.44 -7.90
N ASP A 207 -8.76 -13.46 -7.10
CA ASP A 207 -7.42 -14.06 -7.10
C ASP A 207 -7.13 -14.81 -8.41
N GLU A 208 -8.14 -15.48 -9.02
CA GLU A 208 -7.96 -16.35 -10.18
C GLU A 208 -7.22 -15.66 -11.38
N PRO A 209 -7.62 -14.47 -11.86
CA PRO A 209 -6.87 -13.77 -12.91
C PRO A 209 -5.40 -13.53 -12.55
N VAL A 210 -5.11 -13.22 -11.29
CA VAL A 210 -3.75 -12.97 -10.80
C VAL A 210 -2.96 -14.27 -10.70
N GLU A 211 -3.57 -15.36 -10.23
CA GLU A 211 -2.98 -16.70 -10.20
C GLU A 211 -2.64 -17.20 -11.60
N ARG A 212 -3.53 -17.00 -12.58
CA ARG A 212 -3.30 -17.36 -13.99
C ARG A 212 -2.13 -16.57 -14.59
N LEU A 213 -2.06 -15.27 -14.31
CA LEU A 213 -0.95 -14.42 -14.75
C LEU A 213 0.37 -14.85 -14.09
N MET A 214 0.36 -15.12 -12.79
CA MET A 214 1.52 -15.59 -12.05
C MET A 214 2.05 -16.90 -12.65
N ASN A 215 1.17 -17.89 -12.81
CA ASN A 215 1.54 -19.18 -13.37
C ASN A 215 2.04 -19.08 -14.83
N TRP A 216 1.61 -18.07 -15.59
CA TRP A 216 2.17 -17.76 -16.91
C TRP A 216 3.61 -17.27 -16.80
N LEU A 217 3.87 -16.27 -15.96
CA LEU A 217 5.24 -15.76 -15.74
C LEU A 217 6.20 -16.86 -15.28
N LEU A 218 5.79 -17.67 -14.30
CA LEU A 218 6.64 -18.72 -13.73
C LEU A 218 7.10 -19.74 -14.79
N ARG A 219 6.24 -20.11 -15.75
CA ARG A 219 6.61 -21.06 -16.82
C ARG A 219 7.26 -20.42 -18.03
N THR A 220 7.13 -19.10 -18.22
CA THR A 220 7.72 -18.37 -19.34
C THR A 220 9.06 -17.69 -19.03
N GLN A 221 9.49 -17.64 -17.77
CA GLN A 221 10.81 -17.13 -17.41
C GLN A 221 11.91 -17.93 -18.13
N ASP A 222 12.98 -17.29 -18.55
CA ASP A 222 14.14 -17.95 -19.14
C ASP A 222 14.95 -18.71 -18.07
N PRO A 223 15.64 -19.82 -18.40
CA PRO A 223 16.53 -20.51 -17.46
C PRO A 223 17.61 -19.65 -16.80
N SER A 224 17.99 -18.52 -17.41
CA SER A 224 18.90 -17.52 -16.82
C SER A 224 18.27 -16.70 -15.69
N GLY A 225 16.95 -16.76 -15.51
CA GLY A 225 16.17 -15.89 -14.63
C GLY A 225 15.61 -14.64 -15.31
N GLY A 226 16.06 -14.34 -16.54
CA GLY A 226 15.55 -13.21 -17.31
C GLY A 226 14.18 -13.49 -17.95
N TYR A 227 13.64 -12.48 -18.63
CA TYR A 227 12.44 -12.61 -19.44
C TYR A 227 12.66 -12.09 -20.86
N GLY A 228 12.01 -12.75 -21.82
CA GLY A 228 11.82 -12.22 -23.18
C GLY A 228 10.60 -11.29 -23.24
N TYR A 229 10.53 -10.49 -24.31
CA TYR A 229 9.43 -9.54 -24.52
C TYR A 229 8.08 -10.23 -24.75
N MET A 230 8.02 -11.13 -25.75
CA MET A 230 6.88 -12.01 -26.01
C MET A 230 7.38 -13.46 -25.88
N PRO A 231 7.39 -14.02 -24.66
CA PRO A 231 8.03 -15.29 -24.42
C PRO A 231 7.25 -16.45 -25.03
N LYS A 232 7.97 -17.51 -25.39
CA LYS A 232 7.41 -18.81 -25.80
C LYS A 232 6.83 -19.49 -24.57
N ASP A 233 5.52 -19.74 -24.59
CA ASP A 233 4.81 -20.46 -23.53
C ASP A 233 4.89 -21.98 -23.77
N PRO A 234 5.52 -22.76 -22.87
CA PRO A 234 5.55 -24.22 -22.99
C PRO A 234 4.18 -24.89 -22.73
N GLY A 235 3.17 -24.12 -22.30
CA GLY A 235 1.79 -24.57 -22.11
C GLY A 235 1.50 -25.23 -20.76
N ALA A 236 2.54 -25.67 -20.04
CA ALA A 236 2.43 -26.24 -18.71
C ALA A 236 3.59 -25.80 -17.81
N LEU A 237 3.37 -25.80 -16.50
CA LEU A 237 4.45 -25.64 -15.52
C LEU A 237 5.42 -26.83 -15.63
N GLY A 238 6.71 -26.54 -15.64
CA GLY A 238 7.75 -27.53 -15.86
C GLY A 238 9.12 -26.87 -15.92
N ARG A 239 10.09 -27.51 -16.59
CA ARG A 239 11.39 -26.89 -16.81
C ARG A 239 11.25 -25.71 -17.78
N ASN A 240 11.62 -24.53 -17.33
CA ASN A 240 11.73 -23.33 -18.16
C ASN A 240 12.55 -23.59 -19.42
N ILE A 241 12.10 -23.03 -20.54
CA ILE A 241 12.75 -23.14 -21.86
C ILE A 241 13.45 -21.85 -22.23
N GLN A 242 14.48 -21.94 -23.06
CA GLN A 242 15.22 -20.77 -23.52
C GLN A 242 14.31 -19.81 -24.29
N GLN A 243 14.37 -18.53 -23.91
CA GLN A 243 13.58 -17.45 -24.48
C GLN A 243 14.42 -16.62 -25.46
N ASP A 244 13.74 -15.95 -26.38
CA ASP A 244 14.37 -15.01 -27.31
C ASP A 244 14.43 -13.61 -26.70
N ARG A 245 15.48 -12.84 -27.04
CA ARG A 245 15.65 -11.41 -26.67
C ARG A 245 15.44 -11.16 -25.17
N VAL A 246 16.11 -11.96 -24.34
CA VAL A 246 16.14 -11.79 -22.89
C VAL A 246 16.93 -10.52 -22.55
N THR A 247 16.25 -9.47 -22.12
CA THR A 247 16.84 -8.13 -21.90
C THR A 247 16.35 -7.47 -20.61
N ALA A 248 16.93 -6.32 -20.26
CA ALA A 248 16.70 -5.62 -19.00
C ALA A 248 15.23 -5.22 -18.79
N GLY A 249 14.61 -4.59 -19.80
CA GLY A 249 13.24 -4.08 -19.71
C GLY A 249 12.21 -5.17 -19.39
N PRO A 250 12.09 -6.22 -20.23
CA PRO A 250 11.19 -7.34 -19.95
C PRO A 250 11.55 -8.06 -18.64
N CYS A 251 12.83 -8.18 -18.28
CA CYS A 251 13.21 -8.82 -17.02
C CYS A 251 12.74 -8.02 -15.79
N ALA A 252 12.95 -6.71 -15.77
CA ALA A 252 12.43 -5.84 -14.72
C ALA A 252 10.89 -5.90 -14.68
N ALA A 253 10.21 -5.85 -15.83
CA ALA A 253 8.76 -5.95 -15.90
C ALA A 253 8.23 -7.29 -15.36
N GLY A 254 8.79 -8.42 -15.79
CA GLY A 254 8.38 -9.76 -15.35
C GLY A 254 8.65 -9.98 -13.87
N THR A 255 9.81 -9.55 -13.38
CA THR A 255 10.18 -9.65 -11.95
C THR A 255 9.29 -8.75 -11.09
N ALA A 256 9.04 -7.51 -11.50
CA ALA A 256 8.09 -6.62 -10.84
C ALA A 256 6.69 -7.24 -10.78
N THR A 257 6.18 -7.76 -11.91
CA THR A 257 4.86 -8.39 -11.97
C THR A 257 4.76 -9.56 -11.01
N THR A 258 5.80 -10.39 -10.95
CA THR A 258 5.90 -11.53 -10.03
C THR A 258 5.85 -11.07 -8.57
N LEU A 259 6.58 -10.00 -8.22
CA LEU A 259 6.57 -9.46 -6.85
C LEU A 259 5.23 -8.80 -6.48
N ILE A 260 4.61 -8.05 -7.40
CA ILE A 260 3.29 -7.43 -7.17
C ILE A 260 2.22 -8.50 -6.98
N ALA A 261 2.21 -9.51 -7.85
CA ALA A 261 1.26 -10.61 -7.76
C ALA A 261 1.51 -11.47 -6.51
N ALA A 262 2.77 -11.62 -6.08
CA ALA A 262 3.10 -12.29 -4.82
C ALA A 262 2.47 -11.54 -3.63
N ASP A 263 2.62 -10.22 -3.58
CA ASP A 263 2.01 -9.38 -2.54
C ASP A 263 0.48 -9.43 -2.59
N PHE A 264 -0.11 -9.34 -3.79
CA PHE A 264 -1.56 -9.43 -4.01
C PHE A 264 -2.13 -10.77 -3.49
N LEU A 265 -1.46 -11.87 -3.85
CA LEU A 265 -1.80 -13.24 -3.43
C LEU A 265 -1.25 -13.58 -2.03
N ARG A 266 -0.74 -12.58 -1.30
CA ARG A 266 -0.36 -12.63 0.11
C ARG A 266 0.81 -13.57 0.41
N PHE A 267 1.65 -13.83 -0.58
CA PHE A 267 2.94 -14.47 -0.36
C PHE A 267 3.89 -13.49 0.33
N ALA A 268 4.67 -14.01 1.27
CA ALA A 268 5.73 -13.28 1.94
C ALA A 268 7.03 -14.06 1.88
N ASP A 269 8.16 -13.35 2.00
CA ASP A 269 9.45 -13.99 2.21
C ASP A 269 9.42 -14.81 3.52
N PRO A 270 9.71 -16.12 3.49
CA PRO A 270 9.77 -16.95 4.69
C PRO A 270 10.73 -16.41 5.75
N GLN A 271 11.87 -15.81 5.36
CA GLN A 271 12.83 -15.24 6.31
C GLN A 271 12.27 -13.98 6.97
N ALA A 272 11.67 -13.09 6.18
CA ALA A 272 11.02 -11.90 6.72
C ALA A 272 9.85 -12.26 7.64
N ALA A 273 9.06 -13.28 7.28
CA ALA A 273 7.98 -13.80 8.11
C ALA A 273 8.51 -14.40 9.43
N ALA A 274 9.58 -15.20 9.37
CA ALA A 274 10.23 -15.77 10.55
C ALA A 274 10.84 -14.70 11.47
N ASN A 275 11.48 -13.67 10.91
CA ASN A 275 12.03 -12.54 11.68
C ASN A 275 10.92 -11.75 12.40
N ARG A 276 9.77 -11.53 11.73
CA ARG A 276 8.58 -10.94 12.36
C ARG A 276 8.07 -11.80 13.52
N ALA A 277 7.94 -13.11 13.31
CA ALA A 277 7.50 -14.06 14.33
C ALA A 277 8.48 -14.20 15.50
N GLY A 278 9.80 -14.09 15.26
CA GLY A 278 10.85 -14.18 16.27
C GLY A 278 11.04 -12.91 17.11
N SER A 279 10.52 -11.77 16.65
CA SER A 279 10.58 -10.48 17.38
C SER A 279 9.62 -10.38 18.58
N THR A 280 8.88 -11.45 18.91
CA THR A 280 7.93 -11.52 20.03
C THR A 280 8.57 -11.45 21.44
N GLY A 281 9.90 -11.27 21.53
CA GLY A 281 10.66 -11.28 22.78
C GLY A 281 10.91 -9.91 23.43
N MET A 282 10.50 -8.79 22.83
CA MET A 282 10.75 -7.46 23.43
C MET A 282 9.54 -6.54 23.29
N GLY A 283 8.90 -6.26 24.44
CA GLY A 283 7.99 -5.12 24.64
C GLY A 283 6.72 -5.09 23.80
N ARG A 284 5.65 -5.73 24.29
CA ARG A 284 4.27 -5.59 23.78
C ARG A 284 3.65 -4.21 24.13
N SER A 285 4.40 -3.14 23.93
CA SER A 285 3.98 -1.76 24.18
C SER A 285 4.24 -0.93 22.92
N VAL A 286 3.13 -0.51 22.30
CA VAL A 286 3.06 0.42 21.16
C VAL A 286 3.52 -0.14 19.81
N ARG A 287 2.74 -1.11 19.31
CA ARG A 287 2.43 -1.17 17.88
C ARG A 287 0.96 -1.52 17.80
N ALA A 288 0.16 -0.62 17.25
CA ALA A 288 -1.28 -0.83 17.07
C ALA A 288 -1.46 -2.21 16.44
N VAL A 289 -2.15 -3.09 17.16
CA VAL A 289 -2.66 -4.33 16.61
C VAL A 289 -3.67 -3.88 15.58
N ALA A 290 -3.24 -3.77 14.31
CA ALA A 290 -4.16 -3.67 13.20
C ALA A 290 -5.12 -4.84 13.35
N GLU A 291 -6.40 -4.52 13.51
CA GLU A 291 -7.46 -5.46 13.81
C GLU A 291 -7.36 -6.63 12.84
N SER A 292 -7.05 -7.79 13.40
CA SER A 292 -6.93 -9.04 12.67
C SER A 292 -8.33 -9.44 12.21
N GLY A 293 -8.71 -9.00 11.02
CA GLY A 293 -9.63 -9.75 10.16
C GLY A 293 -9.14 -11.20 10.01
N PRO A 294 -10.00 -12.13 9.54
CA PRO A 294 -9.63 -13.53 9.39
C PRO A 294 -8.29 -13.63 8.64
N GLU A 295 -7.35 -14.39 9.22
CA GLU A 295 -6.00 -14.56 8.72
C GLU A 295 -6.06 -15.00 7.26
N LYS A 296 -5.72 -14.07 6.37
CA LYS A 296 -5.90 -14.21 4.93
C LYS A 296 -4.75 -15.07 4.37
N ILE A 297 -5.02 -16.36 4.16
CA ILE A 297 -4.05 -17.40 3.72
C ILE A 297 -3.53 -17.10 2.30
N PRO A 298 -2.23 -17.35 2.00
CA PRO A 298 -1.69 -17.30 0.63
C PRO A 298 -2.44 -18.21 -0.34
N SER A 299 -2.42 -17.87 -1.64
CA SER A 299 -3.00 -18.73 -2.68
C SER A 299 -2.42 -20.15 -2.66
N LYS A 300 -3.28 -21.14 -2.89
CA LYS A 300 -2.89 -22.56 -3.06
C LYS A 300 -2.66 -22.96 -4.51
N ASN A 301 -3.01 -22.09 -5.47
CA ASN A 301 -2.95 -22.36 -6.90
C ASN A 301 -1.62 -21.91 -7.55
N VAL A 302 -0.71 -21.36 -6.74
CA VAL A 302 0.64 -20.95 -7.14
C VAL A 302 1.65 -21.70 -6.29
N ASP A 303 2.63 -22.35 -6.93
CA ASP A 303 3.71 -23.04 -6.23
C ASP A 303 4.68 -22.03 -5.60
N GLN A 304 4.72 -22.01 -4.26
CA GLN A 304 5.56 -21.07 -3.51
C GLN A 304 7.06 -21.27 -3.78
N GLY A 305 7.52 -22.50 -3.99
CA GLY A 305 8.93 -22.79 -4.25
C GLY A 305 9.37 -22.25 -5.61
N MET A 306 8.55 -22.45 -6.64
CA MET A 306 8.76 -21.89 -7.98
C MET A 306 8.71 -20.37 -7.96
N LEU A 307 7.76 -19.77 -7.21
CA LEU A 307 7.67 -18.33 -7.03
C LEU A 307 8.96 -17.75 -6.44
N LEU A 308 9.43 -18.29 -5.31
CA LEU A 308 10.64 -17.81 -4.64
C LEU A 308 11.87 -17.95 -5.55
N LYS A 309 11.99 -19.08 -6.27
CA LYS A 309 13.05 -19.29 -7.25
C LYS A 309 12.98 -18.29 -8.41
N SER A 310 11.78 -17.99 -8.90
CA SER A 310 11.57 -17.03 -9.98
C SER A 310 11.99 -15.62 -9.57
N ILE A 311 11.59 -15.17 -8.37
CA ILE A 311 12.01 -13.89 -7.79
C ILE A 311 13.53 -13.84 -7.65
N ASP A 312 14.15 -14.82 -6.99
CA ASP A 312 15.61 -14.85 -6.76
C ASP A 312 16.41 -14.81 -8.06
N SER A 313 16.01 -15.62 -9.05
CA SER A 313 16.68 -15.66 -10.36
C SER A 313 16.49 -14.38 -11.17
N GLY A 314 15.30 -13.76 -11.14
CA GLY A 314 15.04 -12.46 -11.76
C GLY A 314 15.87 -11.34 -11.14
N MET A 315 15.89 -11.27 -9.80
CA MET A 315 16.70 -10.30 -9.06
C MET A 315 18.20 -10.47 -9.34
N ARG A 316 18.71 -11.70 -9.42
CA ARG A 316 20.11 -11.99 -9.78
C ARG A 316 20.43 -11.54 -11.21
N PHE A 317 19.52 -11.78 -12.15
CA PHE A 317 19.69 -11.38 -13.54
C PHE A 317 19.78 -9.85 -13.67
N ILE A 318 18.89 -9.13 -12.99
CA ILE A 318 18.89 -7.67 -12.94
C ILE A 318 20.17 -7.16 -12.26
N GLY A 319 20.50 -7.67 -11.07
CA GLY A 319 21.67 -7.25 -10.29
C GLY A 319 23.02 -7.55 -10.94
N GLY A 320 23.07 -8.42 -11.95
CA GLY A 320 24.25 -8.67 -12.77
C GLY A 320 24.53 -7.52 -13.74
N LYS A 321 24.36 -7.76 -15.05
CA LYS A 321 24.69 -6.77 -16.09
C LYS A 321 23.84 -5.48 -15.98
N TYR A 322 22.58 -5.61 -15.58
CA TYR A 322 21.59 -4.54 -15.72
C TYR A 322 21.45 -3.64 -14.48
N GLY A 323 22.18 -3.92 -13.41
CA GLY A 323 22.30 -3.02 -12.26
C GLY A 323 23.03 -1.71 -12.60
N ASN A 324 23.80 -1.69 -13.71
CA ASN A 324 24.44 -0.50 -14.22
C ASN A 324 23.61 0.10 -15.38
N LEU A 325 23.01 1.28 -15.14
CA LEU A 325 22.18 1.99 -16.12
C LEU A 325 22.90 2.34 -17.42
N ALA A 326 24.23 2.47 -17.42
CA ALA A 326 25.00 2.71 -18.64
C ALA A 326 25.01 1.52 -19.61
N THR A 327 24.57 0.33 -19.17
CA THR A 327 24.46 -0.87 -20.02
C THR A 327 23.11 -0.98 -20.72
N ILE A 328 22.19 -0.06 -20.44
CA ILE A 328 20.84 -0.03 -20.98
C ILE A 328 20.84 0.84 -22.23
N ASP A 329 20.75 0.20 -23.39
CA ASP A 329 20.86 0.83 -24.71
C ASP A 329 19.50 1.13 -25.36
N GLN A 330 18.41 0.60 -24.81
CA GLN A 330 17.05 0.83 -25.29
C GLN A 330 16.08 1.03 -24.14
N PHE A 331 15.09 1.92 -24.32
CA PHE A 331 13.99 2.15 -23.39
C PHE A 331 14.45 2.41 -21.94
N VAL A 332 15.55 3.15 -21.76
CA VAL A 332 16.20 3.32 -20.45
C VAL A 332 15.28 3.89 -19.38
N PHE A 333 14.46 4.90 -19.70
CA PHE A 333 13.54 5.49 -18.71
C PHE A 333 12.40 4.56 -18.32
N TYR A 334 11.90 3.78 -19.27
CA TYR A 334 10.95 2.71 -19.01
C TYR A 334 11.57 1.62 -18.11
N TYR A 335 12.81 1.20 -18.41
CA TYR A 335 13.55 0.27 -17.56
C TYR A 335 13.72 0.83 -16.16
N MET A 336 14.13 2.10 -16.02
CA MET A 336 14.31 2.75 -14.71
C MET A 336 13.03 2.68 -13.88
N TYR A 337 11.87 3.03 -14.45
CA TYR A 337 10.61 2.94 -13.70
C TYR A 337 10.20 1.50 -13.36
N ALA A 338 10.39 0.55 -14.28
CA ALA A 338 10.16 -0.87 -13.99
C ALA A 338 11.13 -1.41 -12.91
N PHE A 339 12.37 -0.91 -12.90
CA PHE A 339 13.39 -1.26 -11.93
C PHE A 339 13.08 -0.68 -10.55
N GLU A 340 12.67 0.60 -10.46
CA GLU A 340 12.18 1.19 -9.20
C GLU A 340 11.02 0.38 -8.63
N ARG A 341 10.04 0.01 -9.46
CA ARG A 341 8.93 -0.85 -9.06
C ARG A 341 9.39 -2.21 -8.54
N THR A 342 10.32 -2.84 -9.26
CA THR A 342 10.91 -4.13 -8.86
C THR A 342 11.55 -4.00 -7.49
N MET A 343 12.41 -2.99 -7.29
CA MET A 343 13.14 -2.79 -6.04
C MET A 343 12.20 -2.44 -4.89
N SER A 344 11.19 -1.58 -5.11
CA SER A 344 10.23 -1.18 -4.09
C SER A 344 9.35 -2.35 -3.62
N PHE A 345 8.87 -3.21 -4.52
CA PHE A 345 8.15 -4.43 -4.12
C PHE A 345 9.08 -5.51 -3.54
N HIS A 346 10.33 -5.58 -3.98
CA HIS A 346 11.32 -6.50 -3.38
C HIS A 346 11.66 -6.10 -1.94
N GLU A 347 11.88 -4.80 -1.68
CA GLU A 347 12.03 -4.24 -0.33
C GLU A 347 10.82 -4.62 0.54
N LYS A 348 9.59 -4.45 0.02
CA LYS A 348 8.36 -4.91 0.69
C LYS A 348 8.36 -6.41 0.97
N PHE A 349 8.71 -7.22 -0.02
CA PHE A 349 8.71 -8.68 0.08
C PHE A 349 9.68 -9.18 1.17
N GLN A 350 10.88 -8.60 1.23
CA GLN A 350 11.89 -8.87 2.24
C GLN A 350 11.61 -8.23 3.61
N GLY A 351 10.60 -7.36 3.69
CA GLY A 351 10.30 -6.61 4.91
C GLY A 351 11.40 -5.63 5.32
N VAL A 352 12.17 -5.13 4.35
CA VAL A 352 13.21 -4.12 4.57
C VAL A 352 12.72 -2.75 4.12
N ASP A 353 13.18 -1.72 4.79
CA ASP A 353 12.91 -0.34 4.41
C ASP A 353 14.24 0.42 4.37
N ILE A 354 14.70 0.71 3.16
CA ILE A 354 15.94 1.43 2.91
C ILE A 354 15.57 2.80 2.34
N GLU A 355 15.85 3.84 3.11
CA GLU A 355 15.53 5.23 2.75
C GLU A 355 16.30 5.67 1.50
N SER A 356 17.61 5.45 1.48
CA SER A 356 18.51 5.82 0.39
C SER A 356 19.35 4.64 -0.11
N PRO A 357 18.76 3.73 -0.90
CA PRO A 357 19.49 2.56 -1.39
C PRO A 357 20.48 2.93 -2.51
N ALA A 358 21.57 2.16 -2.64
CA ALA A 358 22.63 2.42 -3.62
C ALA A 358 22.12 2.47 -5.07
N TRP A 359 21.14 1.62 -5.40
CA TRP A 359 20.53 1.59 -6.74
C TRP A 359 19.77 2.87 -7.07
N TYR A 360 19.11 3.49 -6.07
CA TYR A 360 18.38 4.74 -6.25
C TYR A 360 19.36 5.89 -6.45
N ASN A 361 20.41 5.97 -5.62
CA ASN A 361 21.48 6.96 -5.77
C ASN A 361 22.14 6.90 -7.16
N ALA A 362 22.45 5.70 -7.66
CA ALA A 362 23.00 5.52 -9.00
C ALA A 362 22.04 6.03 -10.09
N GLY A 363 20.72 5.84 -9.91
CA GLY A 363 19.71 6.39 -10.81
C GLY A 363 19.56 7.91 -10.74
N VAL A 364 19.62 8.50 -9.54
CA VAL A 364 19.62 9.96 -9.36
C VAL A 364 20.83 10.58 -10.04
N ASP A 365 22.02 10.02 -9.86
CA ASP A 365 23.24 10.50 -10.53
C ASP A 365 23.17 10.36 -12.05
N PHE A 366 22.57 9.28 -12.55
CA PHE A 366 22.33 9.09 -13.98
C PHE A 366 21.36 10.15 -14.54
N LEU A 367 20.24 10.40 -13.85
CA LEU A 367 19.24 11.37 -14.28
C LEU A 367 19.76 12.80 -14.22
N ARG A 368 20.55 13.14 -13.20
CA ARG A 368 21.21 14.45 -13.11
C ARG A 368 22.13 14.71 -14.30
N LYS A 369 22.91 13.71 -14.71
CA LYS A 369 23.84 13.83 -15.84
C LYS A 369 23.14 13.87 -17.19
N SER A 370 21.92 13.34 -17.28
CA SER A 370 21.18 13.19 -18.55
C SER A 370 20.02 14.17 -18.73
N GLN A 371 19.66 14.95 -17.71
CA GLN A 371 18.62 15.98 -17.83
C GLN A 371 19.09 17.07 -18.80
N LYS A 372 18.26 17.39 -19.79
CA LYS A 372 18.54 18.45 -20.75
C LYS A 372 18.28 19.83 -20.13
N GLY A 373 18.83 20.87 -20.76
CA GLY A 373 18.66 22.26 -20.30
C GLY A 373 17.22 22.78 -20.29
N ASN A 374 16.31 22.17 -21.04
CA ASN A 374 14.87 22.45 -21.00
C ASN A 374 14.11 21.66 -19.92
N GLY A 375 14.80 20.83 -19.13
CA GLY A 375 14.22 20.00 -18.06
C GLY A 375 13.81 18.59 -18.47
N SER A 376 13.79 18.28 -19.77
CA SER A 376 13.36 16.95 -20.26
C SER A 376 14.44 15.88 -20.12
N TRP A 377 13.99 14.63 -20.19
CA TRP A 377 14.85 13.47 -20.44
C TRP A 377 14.47 12.80 -21.75
N SER A 378 15.48 12.56 -22.58
CA SER A 378 15.40 11.63 -23.71
C SER A 378 16.82 11.27 -24.12
N LEU A 379 17.07 10.01 -24.46
CA LEU A 379 18.37 9.53 -24.91
C LEU A 379 18.23 8.78 -26.23
N SER A 380 19.34 8.64 -26.96
CA SER A 380 19.38 7.73 -28.11
C SER A 380 19.00 6.32 -27.66
N GLY A 381 18.10 5.67 -28.40
CA GLY A 381 17.53 4.37 -28.02
C GLY A 381 16.31 4.45 -27.09
N SER A 382 15.88 5.65 -26.69
CA SER A 382 14.58 5.82 -26.05
C SER A 382 13.48 5.98 -27.09
N TYR A 383 12.46 5.13 -27.04
CA TYR A 383 11.39 5.07 -28.05
C TYR A 383 9.98 5.36 -27.49
N CYS A 384 9.86 5.76 -26.22
CA CYS A 384 8.55 6.11 -25.64
C CYS A 384 8.09 7.54 -26.03
N GLY A 385 9.02 8.40 -26.44
CA GLY A 385 8.79 9.82 -26.73
C GLY A 385 9.23 10.69 -25.55
N GLU A 386 9.74 11.90 -25.84
CA GLU A 386 10.40 12.75 -24.83
C GLU A 386 9.52 13.12 -23.63
N ALA A 387 8.22 13.33 -23.85
CA ALA A 387 7.27 13.58 -22.76
C ALA A 387 7.07 12.35 -21.87
N ALA A 388 6.91 11.16 -22.45
CA ALA A 388 6.77 9.92 -21.70
C ALA A 388 8.07 9.54 -20.97
N ASP A 389 9.22 9.72 -21.62
CA ASP A 389 10.54 9.51 -21.01
C ASP A 389 10.76 10.40 -19.80
N THR A 390 10.39 11.68 -19.93
CA THR A 390 10.44 12.65 -18.83
C THR A 390 9.53 12.22 -17.68
N ALA A 391 8.29 11.81 -18.00
CA ALA A 391 7.34 11.34 -16.99
C ALA A 391 7.85 10.09 -16.23
N LEU A 392 8.43 9.11 -16.94
CA LEU A 392 9.00 7.90 -16.36
C LEU A 392 10.22 8.19 -15.49
N ALA A 393 11.10 9.11 -15.91
CA ALA A 393 12.24 9.58 -15.12
C ALA A 393 11.78 10.26 -13.82
N MET A 394 10.75 11.10 -13.88
CA MET A 394 10.17 11.74 -12.70
C MET A 394 9.56 10.70 -11.74
N LEU A 395 8.81 9.72 -12.25
CA LEU A 395 8.22 8.64 -11.45
C LEU A 395 9.28 7.79 -10.73
N PHE A 396 10.46 7.58 -11.36
CA PHE A 396 11.62 6.98 -10.72
C PHE A 396 12.17 7.87 -9.59
N LEU A 397 12.40 9.16 -9.86
CA LEU A 397 12.94 10.11 -8.87
C LEU A 397 12.06 10.22 -7.63
N MET A 398 10.75 10.24 -7.80
CA MET A 398 9.79 10.28 -6.69
C MET A 398 9.73 8.96 -5.90
N ARG A 399 10.31 7.86 -6.43
CA ARG A 399 10.03 6.49 -5.97
C ARG A 399 8.51 6.26 -5.88
N SER A 400 7.80 6.61 -6.96
CA SER A 400 6.33 6.64 -6.97
C SER A 400 5.68 5.30 -6.60
N THR A 401 6.30 4.16 -6.93
CA THR A 401 5.81 2.85 -6.48
C THR A 401 5.95 2.69 -4.98
N LYS A 402 7.08 3.12 -4.38
CA LYS A 402 7.26 3.09 -2.93
C LYS A 402 6.22 3.93 -2.20
N GLN A 403 5.98 5.16 -2.67
CA GLN A 403 4.93 6.03 -2.12
C GLN A 403 3.57 5.32 -2.13
N MET A 404 3.20 4.72 -3.26
CA MET A 404 1.94 3.96 -3.40
C MET A 404 1.86 2.76 -2.43
N ILE A 405 2.98 2.05 -2.22
CA ILE A 405 3.06 0.96 -1.23
C ILE A 405 2.87 1.49 0.20
N GLU A 406 3.49 2.61 0.54
CA GLU A 406 3.42 3.22 1.87
C GLU A 406 2.01 3.74 2.17
N GLU A 407 1.39 4.45 1.22
CA GLU A 407 -0.01 4.89 1.30
C GLU A 407 -0.96 3.69 1.58
N SER A 408 -0.70 2.54 0.96
CA SER A 408 -1.49 1.31 1.21
C SER A 408 -1.24 0.68 2.58
N ARG A 409 -0.03 0.83 3.16
CA ARG A 409 0.35 0.25 4.45
C ARG A 409 -0.18 1.05 5.62
N GLU A 410 -0.17 2.37 5.49
CA GLU A 410 -0.57 3.29 6.55
C GLU A 410 -2.10 3.38 6.70
N GLY A 411 -2.87 2.64 5.88
CA GLY A 411 -4.32 2.82 5.82
C GLY A 411 -4.67 4.27 5.47
N VAL A 412 -3.78 4.96 4.74
CA VAL A 412 -3.92 6.35 4.34
C VAL A 412 -5.01 6.42 3.29
N LEU A 413 -6.21 6.66 3.82
CA LEU A 413 -7.16 7.66 3.38
C LEU A 413 -7.55 7.54 1.91
N ILE A 414 -8.64 6.78 1.70
CA ILE A 414 -9.58 7.00 0.60
C ILE A 414 -9.99 8.48 0.63
N GLY A 415 -9.58 9.24 -0.40
CA GLY A 415 -10.10 10.58 -0.68
C GLY A 415 -9.16 11.75 -0.36
N GLY A 416 -8.14 11.96 -1.21
CA GLY A 416 -7.77 13.25 -1.84
C GLY A 416 -7.59 14.54 -1.02
N ASN A 417 -7.70 14.54 0.30
CA ASN A 417 -7.50 15.73 1.15
C ASN A 417 -6.36 15.42 2.12
N GLY A 418 -5.24 16.14 1.97
CA GLY A 418 -4.02 15.92 2.75
C GLY A 418 -4.22 15.87 4.27
N LEU A 419 -3.21 15.35 4.97
CA LEU A 419 -3.19 15.20 6.43
C LEU A 419 -3.43 16.54 7.14
N PRO A 420 -4.38 16.62 8.10
CA PRO A 420 -4.41 17.71 9.07
C PRO A 420 -3.14 17.71 9.91
N THR A 421 -2.68 18.89 10.32
CA THR A 421 -1.41 19.13 11.03
C THR A 421 -1.26 18.48 12.41
N ASP A 422 -2.27 17.76 12.90
CA ASP A 422 -2.22 17.06 14.18
C ASP A 422 -2.70 15.61 14.03
N VAL A 423 -1.74 14.68 14.06
CA VAL A 423 -1.89 13.25 13.75
C VAL A 423 -1.90 12.36 15.01
N ALA A 424 -1.90 12.95 16.20
CA ALA A 424 -1.71 12.21 17.45
C ALA A 424 -2.92 11.32 17.84
N ASN A 425 -4.10 11.53 17.25
CA ASN A 425 -5.32 10.79 17.58
C ASN A 425 -6.16 10.55 16.33
N LEU A 426 -5.87 9.52 15.52
CA LEU A 426 -6.73 9.07 14.43
C LEU A 426 -7.23 7.66 14.73
N GLN A 427 -8.51 7.39 14.47
CA GLN A 427 -9.08 6.03 14.50
C GLN A 427 -9.80 5.74 13.19
N THR A 428 -9.72 4.47 12.79
CA THR A 428 -10.27 3.94 11.54
C THR A 428 -11.53 3.14 11.82
N THR A 429 -12.55 3.34 11.01
CA THR A 429 -13.77 2.52 11.02
C THR A 429 -13.52 1.17 10.34
N SER A 430 -14.41 0.19 10.55
CA SER A 430 -14.31 -1.17 9.96
C SER A 430 -14.34 -1.19 8.42
N ASP A 431 -14.74 -0.09 7.77
CA ASP A 431 -14.73 0.13 6.32
C ASP A 431 -13.57 1.02 5.83
N GLY A 432 -12.59 1.34 6.69
CA GLY A 432 -11.36 2.02 6.28
C GLY A 432 -11.43 3.55 6.21
N ARG A 433 -12.48 4.19 6.75
CA ARG A 433 -12.54 5.67 6.86
C ARG A 433 -11.85 6.14 8.11
N VAL A 434 -11.07 7.22 7.98
CA VAL A 434 -10.54 7.97 9.13
C VAL A 434 -11.59 8.97 9.56
N VAL A 435 -12.01 8.88 10.82
CA VAL A 435 -12.91 9.88 11.42
C VAL A 435 -12.14 10.69 12.45
N LYS A 436 -12.33 12.02 12.45
CA LYS A 436 -11.82 12.87 13.55
C LYS A 436 -12.39 12.32 14.86
N PRO A 437 -11.57 11.99 15.88
CA PRO A 437 -12.09 11.44 17.15
C PRO A 437 -12.99 12.42 17.87
N GLU A 438 -12.93 13.71 17.55
CA GLU A 438 -13.78 14.72 18.18
C GLU A 438 -15.25 14.63 17.75
N MET A 439 -15.61 13.86 16.71
CA MET A 439 -17.02 13.71 16.30
C MET A 439 -17.80 12.63 17.07
N PHE A 440 -17.14 11.79 17.87
CA PHE A 440 -17.81 10.73 18.65
C PHE A 440 -17.59 10.82 20.17
N LYS A 441 -17.01 11.92 20.67
CA LYS A 441 -16.74 12.08 22.11
C LYS A 441 -18.00 12.31 22.96
N SER A 442 -19.16 12.56 22.36
CA SER A 442 -20.42 12.66 23.10
C SER A 442 -21.60 12.15 22.29
N MET A 443 -22.60 11.62 23.00
CA MET A 443 -23.91 11.29 22.44
C MET A 443 -24.49 12.49 21.67
N ASP A 444 -24.32 13.73 22.15
CA ASP A 444 -24.84 14.92 21.45
C ASP A 444 -24.19 15.17 20.09
N GLY A 445 -22.88 14.90 19.94
CA GLY A 445 -22.22 14.98 18.65
C GLY A 445 -22.76 13.97 17.63
N LEU A 446 -23.06 12.76 18.10
CA LEU A 446 -23.74 11.75 17.29
C LEU A 446 -25.16 12.18 16.93
N LEU A 447 -25.96 12.64 17.90
CA LEU A 447 -27.34 13.08 17.65
C LEU A 447 -27.41 14.27 16.68
N ASP A 448 -26.46 15.20 16.74
CA ASP A 448 -26.38 16.35 15.84
C ASP A 448 -25.98 15.95 14.42
N LEU A 449 -25.13 14.92 14.26
CA LEU A 449 -24.80 14.35 12.95
C LEU A 449 -26.01 13.65 12.34
N LEU A 450 -26.73 12.86 13.14
CA LEU A 450 -27.92 12.11 12.72
C LEU A 450 -29.12 13.01 12.41
N SER A 451 -29.11 14.26 12.88
CA SER A 451 -30.18 15.24 12.66
C SER A 451 -29.97 16.07 11.36
N LYS A 452 -28.90 15.82 10.59
CA LYS A 452 -28.61 16.52 9.32
C LYS A 452 -28.96 15.62 8.13
N ASP A 453 -29.70 16.16 7.16
CA ASP A 453 -30.30 15.38 6.06
C ASP A 453 -29.29 14.74 5.08
N ASP A 454 -29.57 13.45 4.84
CA ASP A 454 -29.25 12.46 3.80
C ASP A 454 -27.88 12.33 3.11
N GLU A 455 -27.05 13.36 2.89
CA GLU A 455 -25.85 13.16 2.04
C GLU A 455 -24.60 12.66 2.79
N THR A 456 -24.57 12.80 4.12
CA THR A 456 -23.39 12.41 4.96
C THR A 456 -23.54 11.05 5.64
N MET A 457 -24.67 10.36 5.44
CA MET A 457 -25.08 9.22 6.27
C MET A 457 -24.66 7.85 5.73
N ASP A 458 -24.27 7.76 4.44
CA ASP A 458 -23.69 6.56 3.82
C ASP A 458 -22.24 6.27 4.28
N GLY A 459 -21.81 6.91 5.37
CA GLY A 459 -20.48 6.79 5.95
C GLY A 459 -20.37 6.31 7.38
N ILE A 460 -21.47 5.91 8.00
CA ILE A 460 -21.43 5.29 9.32
C ILE A 460 -21.28 3.77 9.12
N GLY A 461 -20.06 3.34 8.79
CA GLY A 461 -19.71 1.96 8.44
C GLY A 461 -19.79 0.94 9.58
N ALA A 462 -20.07 1.38 10.81
CA ALA A 462 -20.44 0.49 11.93
C ALA A 462 -21.26 1.23 12.98
N MET A 463 -22.33 0.59 13.43
CA MET A 463 -23.18 1.06 14.52
C MET A 463 -22.50 0.77 15.87
N PRO A 464 -22.33 1.75 16.78
CA PRO A 464 -21.68 1.52 18.07
C PRO A 464 -22.30 0.33 18.82
N GLU A 465 -21.47 -0.51 19.44
CA GLU A 465 -21.97 -1.63 20.26
C GLU A 465 -22.65 -1.14 21.55
N LYS A 466 -22.21 0.01 22.07
CA LYS A 466 -22.78 0.65 23.27
C LYS A 466 -23.03 2.14 23.07
N PHE A 467 -24.11 2.62 23.64
CA PHE A 467 -24.47 4.03 23.70
C PHE A 467 -24.38 4.54 25.13
N ASP A 468 -23.41 5.40 25.40
CA ASP A 468 -23.25 6.06 26.70
C ASP A 468 -24.04 7.39 26.66
N LEU A 469 -25.24 7.37 27.25
CA LEU A 469 -26.01 8.59 27.51
C LEU A 469 -25.34 9.40 28.63
N ALA A 470 -25.61 10.71 28.67
CA ALA A 470 -25.11 11.59 29.72
C ALA A 470 -25.51 11.11 31.12
N ASP A 471 -24.61 11.31 32.09
CA ASP A 471 -24.88 11.04 33.51
C ASP A 471 -25.80 12.10 34.14
N ASP A 472 -25.80 13.34 33.62
CA ASP A 472 -26.71 14.40 34.06
C ASP A 472 -28.16 14.04 33.68
N PRO A 473 -29.10 13.97 34.65
CA PRO A 473 -30.51 13.66 34.39
C PRO A 473 -31.18 14.57 33.36
N LYS A 474 -30.86 15.87 33.32
CA LYS A 474 -31.49 16.83 32.38
C LYS A 474 -30.98 16.62 30.96
N GLU A 475 -29.68 16.44 30.81
CA GLU A 475 -29.03 16.19 29.52
C GLU A 475 -29.45 14.83 28.96
N ARG A 476 -29.47 13.79 29.82
CA ARG A 476 -29.99 12.47 29.48
C ARG A 476 -31.43 12.51 29.00
N ALA A 477 -32.30 13.26 29.67
CA ALA A 477 -33.69 13.41 29.25
C ALA A 477 -33.80 14.08 27.87
N SER A 478 -32.96 15.09 27.59
CA SER A 478 -32.88 15.73 26.27
C SER A 478 -32.43 14.75 25.18
N GLN A 479 -31.37 13.98 25.45
CA GLN A 479 -30.84 12.98 24.51
C GLN A 479 -31.88 11.89 24.22
N VAL A 480 -32.56 11.36 25.24
CA VAL A 480 -33.64 10.39 25.08
C VAL A 480 -34.81 10.97 24.27
N ALA A 481 -35.20 12.22 24.50
CA ALA A 481 -36.26 12.87 23.72
C ALA A 481 -35.88 13.06 22.25
N ARG A 482 -34.60 13.31 21.93
CA ARG A 482 -34.10 13.35 20.55
C ARG A 482 -34.13 11.97 19.90
N LEU A 483 -33.67 10.93 20.61
CA LEU A 483 -33.72 9.55 20.13
C LEU A 483 -35.16 9.10 19.83
N ARG A 484 -36.12 9.43 20.69
CA ARG A 484 -37.55 9.15 20.48
C ARG A 484 -38.08 9.76 19.19
N ARG A 485 -37.81 11.05 18.94
CA ARG A 485 -38.18 11.73 17.69
C ARG A 485 -37.54 11.08 16.45
N MET A 486 -36.28 10.66 16.56
CA MET A 486 -35.60 9.97 15.47
C MET A 486 -36.17 8.59 15.18
N ALA A 487 -36.58 7.84 16.20
CA ALA A 487 -37.24 6.55 16.02
C ALA A 487 -38.59 6.69 15.28
N GLU A 488 -39.29 7.80 15.46
CA GLU A 488 -40.59 8.08 14.82
C GLU A 488 -40.45 8.49 13.35
N GLY A 489 -39.54 9.43 13.04
CA GLY A 489 -39.51 10.13 11.75
C GLY A 489 -38.14 10.31 11.12
N GLY A 490 -37.08 9.72 11.67
CA GLY A 490 -35.74 9.80 11.08
C GLY A 490 -35.58 8.96 9.82
N THR A 491 -34.43 9.10 9.14
CA THR A 491 -33.98 8.21 8.05
C THR A 491 -33.86 6.77 8.54
N TYR A 492 -33.81 5.77 7.64
CA TYR A 492 -33.74 4.37 8.07
C TYR A 492 -32.51 4.10 8.95
N GLN A 493 -31.36 4.74 8.66
CA GLN A 493 -30.16 4.66 9.49
C GLN A 493 -30.37 5.31 10.87
N ALA A 494 -30.99 6.49 10.92
CA ALA A 494 -31.28 7.19 12.16
C ALA A 494 -32.26 6.39 13.04
N ARG A 495 -33.30 5.77 12.46
CA ARG A 495 -34.25 4.91 13.17
C ARG A 495 -33.57 3.69 13.77
N ARG A 496 -32.70 2.99 13.02
CA ARG A 496 -31.88 1.89 13.55
C ARG A 496 -31.09 2.32 14.80
N ILE A 497 -30.36 3.44 14.71
CA ILE A 497 -29.53 3.98 15.80
C ILE A 497 -30.37 4.35 17.01
N ALA A 498 -31.46 5.08 16.78
CA ALA A 498 -32.39 5.47 17.82
C ALA A 498 -32.95 4.27 18.58
N LEU A 499 -33.46 3.26 17.87
CA LEU A 499 -34.04 2.06 18.47
C LEU A 499 -33.02 1.27 19.30
N LYS A 500 -31.78 1.11 18.81
CA LYS A 500 -30.74 0.39 19.56
C LYS A 500 -30.33 1.16 20.81
N ALA A 501 -30.14 2.48 20.72
CA ALA A 501 -29.80 3.31 21.87
C ALA A 501 -30.90 3.27 22.93
N LEU A 502 -32.16 3.44 22.52
CA LEU A 502 -33.32 3.34 23.40
C LEU A 502 -33.38 1.97 24.10
N GLY A 503 -33.14 0.88 23.37
CA GLY A 503 -33.09 -0.49 23.92
C GLY A 503 -31.96 -0.74 24.93
N GLN A 504 -30.89 0.05 24.91
CA GLN A 504 -29.77 -0.08 25.84
C GLN A 504 -29.93 0.76 27.11
N THR A 505 -30.83 1.75 27.12
CA THR A 505 -31.05 2.65 28.28
C THR A 505 -31.53 1.93 29.54
N ARG A 506 -32.12 0.74 29.40
CA ARG A 506 -32.84 -0.01 30.45
C ARG A 506 -33.96 0.81 31.12
N ASP A 507 -34.47 1.82 30.43
CA ASP A 507 -35.59 2.63 30.87
C ASP A 507 -36.88 2.10 30.22
N PHE A 508 -37.82 1.66 31.06
CA PHE A 508 -39.09 1.08 30.62
C PHE A 508 -39.95 2.09 29.88
N ASP A 509 -39.78 3.39 30.14
CA ASP A 509 -40.54 4.43 29.47
C ASP A 509 -40.21 4.49 27.96
N ASN A 510 -39.11 3.87 27.51
CA ASN A 510 -38.76 3.78 26.09
C ASN A 510 -39.42 2.60 25.34
N ILE A 511 -40.14 1.72 26.05
CA ILE A 511 -40.82 0.55 25.44
C ILE A 511 -41.80 0.93 24.32
N PRO A 512 -42.62 2.01 24.41
CA PRO A 512 -43.53 2.39 23.33
C PRO A 512 -42.83 2.61 21.98
N TRP A 513 -41.64 3.18 21.96
CA TRP A 513 -40.86 3.42 20.74
C TRP A 513 -40.27 2.13 20.15
N LEU A 514 -39.87 1.17 20.99
CA LEU A 514 -39.47 -0.14 20.49
C LEU A 514 -40.66 -0.96 19.99
N ILE A 515 -41.84 -0.81 20.60
CA ILE A 515 -43.08 -1.42 20.10
C ILE A 515 -43.43 -0.82 18.73
N TYR A 516 -43.34 0.50 18.58
CA TYR A 516 -43.51 1.18 17.30
C TYR A 516 -42.52 0.64 16.24
N GLY A 517 -41.25 0.46 16.59
CA GLY A 517 -40.23 -0.07 15.67
C GLY A 517 -40.47 -1.51 15.16
N LEU A 518 -41.38 -2.29 15.75
CA LEU A 518 -41.71 -3.65 15.26
C LEU A 518 -42.40 -3.65 13.89
N THR A 519 -42.94 -2.50 13.49
CA THR A 519 -43.62 -2.30 12.20
C THR A 519 -42.86 -1.34 11.28
N ASP A 520 -41.58 -1.04 11.58
CA ASP A 520 -40.74 -0.19 10.72
C ASP A 520 -40.67 -0.78 9.30
N PRO A 521 -40.70 0.05 8.23
CA PRO A 521 -40.49 -0.44 6.86
C PRO A 521 -39.14 -1.13 6.67
N ASP A 522 -38.12 -0.75 7.43
CA ASP A 522 -36.79 -1.33 7.39
C ASP A 522 -36.68 -2.63 8.23
N ASP A 523 -36.14 -3.69 7.64
CA ASP A 523 -36.09 -5.02 8.27
C ASP A 523 -35.14 -5.08 9.48
N ASP A 524 -34.00 -4.41 9.41
CA ASP A 524 -33.04 -4.42 10.50
C ASP A 524 -33.53 -3.55 11.67
N ALA A 525 -34.21 -2.43 11.41
CA ALA A 525 -34.87 -1.64 12.44
C ALA A 525 -35.89 -2.49 13.23
N ARG A 526 -36.70 -3.31 12.54
CA ARG A 526 -37.62 -4.26 13.21
C ARG A 526 -36.89 -5.26 14.10
N LYS A 527 -35.78 -5.84 13.63
CA LYS A 527 -34.96 -6.78 14.42
C LYS A 527 -34.33 -6.10 15.64
N ILE A 528 -33.79 -4.90 15.47
CA ILE A 528 -33.21 -4.09 16.54
C ILE A 528 -34.26 -3.78 17.61
N ALA A 529 -35.46 -3.35 17.20
CA ALA A 529 -36.57 -3.06 18.10
C ALA A 529 -37.00 -4.30 18.89
N ARG A 530 -37.15 -5.44 18.22
CA ARG A 530 -37.45 -6.75 18.83
C ARG A 530 -36.42 -7.15 19.87
N ASP A 531 -35.14 -7.05 19.53
CA ASP A 531 -34.05 -7.47 20.41
C ASP A 531 -33.90 -6.51 21.59
N GLY A 532 -34.13 -5.21 21.38
CA GLY A 532 -34.26 -4.23 22.44
C GLY A 532 -35.39 -4.55 23.43
N LEU A 533 -36.58 -4.93 22.94
CA LEU A 533 -37.69 -5.36 23.80
C LEU A 533 -37.34 -6.60 24.61
N ARG A 534 -36.77 -7.63 23.98
CA ARG A 534 -36.33 -8.86 24.66
C ARG A 534 -35.30 -8.56 25.75
N PHE A 535 -34.34 -7.68 25.45
CA PHE A 535 -33.28 -7.28 26.36
C PHE A 535 -33.82 -6.47 27.55
N MET A 536 -34.56 -5.39 27.31
CA MET A 536 -35.05 -4.51 28.39
C MET A 536 -36.03 -5.22 29.32
N THR A 537 -36.90 -6.06 28.76
CA THR A 537 -37.94 -6.75 29.53
C THR A 537 -37.47 -8.08 30.12
N ARG A 538 -36.27 -8.54 29.75
CA ARG A 538 -35.73 -9.88 30.03
C ARG A 538 -36.64 -11.02 29.58
N LYS A 539 -37.61 -10.75 28.70
CA LYS A 539 -38.49 -11.74 28.08
C LYS A 539 -37.81 -12.23 26.80
N PHE A 540 -36.77 -13.06 26.93
CA PHE A 540 -35.93 -13.49 25.81
C PHE A 540 -36.70 -14.19 24.68
N GLN A 541 -37.77 -14.91 25.00
CA GLN A 541 -38.64 -15.56 24.00
C GLN A 541 -39.59 -14.56 23.30
N GLY A 542 -39.78 -13.37 23.88
CA GLY A 542 -40.63 -12.30 23.34
C GLY A 542 -42.06 -12.74 23.01
N PHE A 543 -42.62 -12.14 21.96
CA PHE A 543 -43.92 -12.47 21.40
C PHE A 543 -43.83 -12.77 19.88
N GLY A 544 -42.85 -13.58 19.48
CA GLY A 544 -42.63 -13.95 18.07
C GLY A 544 -41.52 -13.13 17.39
N MET A 545 -41.68 -12.92 16.08
CA MET A 545 -40.69 -12.34 15.15
C MET A 545 -39.38 -13.14 15.07
N SER A 546 -39.36 -14.21 14.27
CA SER A 546 -38.11 -14.86 13.86
C SER A 546 -37.24 -13.91 13.03
N ASP A 547 -35.99 -14.29 12.73
CA ASP A 547 -35.10 -13.48 11.88
C ASP A 547 -35.57 -13.35 10.43
N THR A 548 -36.59 -14.13 10.04
CA THR A 548 -37.25 -14.12 8.72
C THR A 548 -38.69 -13.60 8.78
N ALA A 549 -39.07 -12.92 9.87
CA ALA A 549 -40.43 -12.48 10.12
C ALA A 549 -40.87 -11.36 9.15
N THR A 550 -42.12 -11.42 8.71
CA THR A 550 -42.72 -10.41 7.83
C THR A 550 -43.18 -9.18 8.61
N VAL A 551 -43.54 -8.10 7.90
CA VAL A 551 -44.17 -6.91 8.51
C VAL A 551 -45.45 -7.28 9.25
N GLU A 552 -46.21 -8.27 8.76
CA GLU A 552 -47.45 -8.73 9.40
C GLU A 552 -47.18 -9.49 10.71
N ASP A 553 -46.12 -10.30 10.74
CA ASP A 553 -45.65 -10.91 11.99
C ASP A 553 -45.21 -9.84 13.01
N GLY A 554 -44.65 -8.72 12.52
CA GLY A 554 -44.35 -7.52 13.28
C GLY A 554 -45.58 -6.90 13.94
N ARG A 555 -46.68 -6.72 13.19
CA ARG A 555 -47.96 -6.21 13.73
C ARG A 555 -48.54 -7.11 14.81
N VAL A 556 -48.53 -8.43 14.58
CA VAL A 556 -49.00 -9.41 15.57
C VAL A 556 -48.18 -9.35 16.86
N ALA A 557 -46.86 -9.24 16.75
CA ALA A 557 -45.98 -9.08 17.90
C ALA A 557 -46.23 -7.74 18.61
N GLN A 558 -46.41 -6.67 17.84
CA GLN A 558 -46.70 -5.33 18.34
C GLN A 558 -47.94 -5.30 19.23
N GLU A 559 -49.07 -5.88 18.79
CA GLU A 559 -50.30 -5.92 19.60
C GLU A 559 -50.10 -6.70 20.91
N LYS A 560 -49.38 -7.81 20.87
CA LYS A 560 -49.07 -8.59 22.10
C LYS A 560 -48.19 -7.80 23.06
N TRP A 561 -47.21 -7.05 22.55
CA TRP A 561 -46.38 -6.16 23.36
C TRP A 561 -47.17 -4.97 23.91
N LYS A 562 -48.10 -4.38 23.14
CA LYS A 562 -49.01 -3.32 23.61
C LYS A 562 -49.87 -3.81 24.78
N VAL A 563 -50.52 -4.97 24.63
CA VAL A 563 -51.34 -5.59 25.69
C VAL A 563 -50.51 -5.86 26.93
N TRP A 564 -49.34 -6.48 26.77
CA TRP A 564 -48.44 -6.77 27.89
C TRP A 564 -47.97 -5.48 28.59
N TYR A 565 -47.58 -4.45 27.85
CA TYR A 565 -47.08 -3.21 28.44
C TYR A 565 -48.18 -2.46 29.21
N LYS A 566 -49.44 -2.50 28.74
CA LYS A 566 -50.60 -1.98 29.49
C LYS A 566 -50.82 -2.65 30.85
N THR A 567 -50.38 -3.91 31.03
CA THR A 567 -50.43 -4.55 32.36
C THR A 567 -49.45 -3.93 33.37
N LEU A 568 -48.39 -3.27 32.87
CA LEU A 568 -47.37 -2.59 33.68
C LEU A 568 -47.60 -1.08 33.79
N ARG A 569 -48.22 -0.49 32.76
CA ARG A 569 -48.53 0.93 32.61
C ARG A 569 -49.93 1.07 32.00
N PRO A 570 -51.01 0.99 32.80
CA PRO A 570 -52.39 1.07 32.28
C PRO A 570 -52.69 2.36 31.53
N GLU A 571 -52.08 3.47 31.97
CA GLU A 571 -52.27 4.82 31.42
C GLU A 571 -51.37 5.13 30.21
N VAL A 572 -50.65 4.15 29.67
CA VAL A 572 -49.74 4.40 28.54
C VAL A 572 -50.52 4.67 27.24
N GLU A 573 -50.20 5.80 26.60
CA GLU A 573 -50.53 6.06 25.21
C GLU A 573 -49.37 5.58 24.31
N PHE A 574 -49.70 4.82 23.27
CA PHE A 574 -48.71 4.34 22.31
C PHE A 574 -48.50 5.38 21.20
N VAL A 575 -47.27 5.41 20.67
CA VAL A 575 -46.93 6.19 19.48
C VAL A 575 -47.86 5.77 18.33
N SER A 576 -48.46 6.75 17.64
CA SER A 576 -49.37 6.51 16.52
C SER A 576 -48.63 5.89 15.33
N GLU A 577 -49.28 4.92 14.67
CA GLU A 577 -48.78 4.27 13.45
C GLU A 577 -48.67 5.20 12.25
#